data_AF-A0A060YPP0-F1
#
_entry.id   AF-A0A060YPP0-F1
#
_cell.length_a   1.000
_cell.length_b   1.000
_cell.length_c   1.000
_cell.angle_alpha   90.00
_cell.angle_beta   90.00
_cell.angle_gamma   90.00
#
_symmetry.space_group_name_H-M   'P 1'
#
loop_
_entity.id
_entity.type
_entity.pdbx_description
1 polymer ?
#
loop_
_entity_poly.entity_id
_entity_poly.type
_entity_poly.pdbx_seq_one_letter_code
_entity_poly.pdbx_strand_id
1 'polypeptide(L)'
;CVIMRTFCCVIMRTFCCVIMRTFCCVIMRTFCCVIMRTFCCVIMRTFCCVIMRTFCCVIMRTFCCVSYNENILVSHNESILVCLIMRTFCCVIMRTFCCVIMRTFCCVIMRTFCCVIMRTFCCFPLLTDQQKTHVEDIMLAVMKKLTYDEEYNFDNEGEDEAMFVEYRKQLKMLLDRLAQVSPDLLLEAVGRVFNNTIQHWQTASFMEVEVAIRLLYMLGEALPASHGAHFSGDTAKTSALQDMMRTLVSSGLSGYQHTSVSLEFFETVVRYDKFFLVEPQHIPIVLMSFLDHRGLRHSSPKVRSRVAYLFSRFVKTLQ
;
A
#
# COMPACT_ATOMS: atom_id res chain seq x y z
N CYS A 1 6.36 -10.97 -25.09
CA CYS A 1 4.98 -10.45 -24.95
C CYS A 1 4.02 -11.36 -24.16
N VAL A 2 4.00 -12.69 -24.38
CA VAL A 2 3.12 -13.61 -23.60
C VAL A 2 3.55 -13.74 -22.13
N ILE A 3 4.85 -13.86 -21.87
CA ILE A 3 5.41 -14.02 -20.52
C ILE A 3 5.15 -12.78 -19.65
N MET A 4 5.26 -11.58 -20.20
CA MET A 4 5.05 -10.30 -19.48
C MET A 4 3.57 -10.08 -19.10
N ARG A 5 2.62 -10.45 -19.98
CA ARG A 5 1.18 -10.44 -19.64
C ARG A 5 0.84 -11.46 -18.56
N THR A 6 1.40 -12.67 -18.60
CA THR A 6 1.17 -13.66 -17.55
C THR A 6 1.82 -13.25 -16.22
N PHE A 7 3.00 -12.64 -16.23
CA PHE A 7 3.69 -12.19 -15.02
C PHE A 7 2.98 -11.00 -14.36
N CYS A 8 2.58 -9.97 -15.12
CA CYS A 8 1.78 -8.85 -14.57
C CYS A 8 0.42 -9.33 -14.02
N CYS A 9 -0.25 -10.27 -14.68
CA CYS A 9 -1.49 -10.85 -14.17
C CYS A 9 -1.29 -11.65 -12.88
N VAL A 10 -0.15 -12.35 -12.74
CA VAL A 10 0.18 -13.11 -11.52
C VAL A 10 0.55 -12.17 -10.38
N ILE A 11 1.37 -11.14 -10.62
CA ILE A 11 1.81 -10.19 -9.60
C ILE A 11 0.66 -9.31 -9.12
N MET A 12 -0.15 -8.75 -10.03
CA MET A 12 -1.37 -8.02 -9.64
C MET A 12 -2.34 -8.92 -8.88
N ARG A 13 -2.46 -10.20 -9.24
CA ARG A 13 -3.23 -11.15 -8.43
C ARG A 13 -2.60 -11.37 -7.06
N THR A 14 -1.30 -11.61 -6.94
CA THR A 14 -0.68 -11.95 -5.66
C THR A 14 -0.56 -10.75 -4.72
N PHE A 15 -0.18 -9.57 -5.23
CA PHE A 15 -0.04 -8.35 -4.42
C PHE A 15 -1.40 -7.80 -3.98
N CYS A 16 -2.38 -7.78 -4.89
CA CYS A 16 -3.74 -7.42 -4.53
C CYS A 16 -4.35 -8.49 -3.60
N CYS A 17 -4.05 -9.79 -3.77
CA CYS A 17 -4.45 -10.84 -2.80
C CYS A 17 -3.76 -10.71 -1.44
N VAL A 18 -2.53 -10.21 -1.34
CA VAL A 18 -1.80 -10.07 -0.07
C VAL A 18 -2.26 -8.84 0.70
N ILE A 19 -2.42 -7.69 0.03
CA ILE A 19 -2.99 -6.47 0.63
C ILE A 19 -4.46 -6.71 0.97
N MET A 20 -5.25 -7.33 0.09
CA MET A 20 -6.60 -7.77 0.43
C MET A 20 -6.56 -8.80 1.56
N ARG A 21 -5.60 -9.73 1.62
CA ARG A 21 -5.51 -10.65 2.77
C ARG A 21 -5.23 -9.91 4.06
N THR A 22 -4.28 -8.99 4.13
CA THR A 22 -3.91 -8.36 5.42
C THR A 22 -4.92 -7.29 5.83
N PHE A 23 -5.32 -6.41 4.91
CA PHE A 23 -6.32 -5.36 5.17
C PHE A 23 -7.71 -5.95 5.35
N CYS A 24 -8.13 -6.90 4.51
CA CYS A 24 -9.39 -7.62 4.73
C CYS A 24 -9.27 -8.54 5.95
N CYS A 25 -8.14 -9.18 6.29
CA CYS A 25 -8.06 -9.93 7.56
C CYS A 25 -8.14 -9.02 8.79
N VAL A 26 -7.57 -7.81 8.78
CA VAL A 26 -7.67 -6.87 9.91
C VAL A 26 -9.07 -6.29 10.01
N ILE A 27 -9.64 -5.81 8.90
CA ILE A 27 -11.03 -5.31 8.87
C ILE A 27 -12.00 -6.44 9.15
N MET A 28 -11.87 -7.62 8.53
CA MET A 28 -12.69 -8.80 8.85
C MET A 28 -12.49 -9.23 10.30
N ARG A 29 -11.29 -9.19 10.90
CA ARG A 29 -11.15 -9.51 12.33
C ARG A 29 -11.89 -8.51 13.19
N THR A 30 -11.75 -7.22 12.97
CA THR A 30 -12.39 -6.21 13.81
C THR A 30 -13.89 -6.14 13.56
N PHE A 31 -14.33 -6.06 12.31
CA PHE A 31 -15.74 -6.06 11.91
C PHE A 31 -16.44 -7.41 12.15
N CYS A 32 -15.88 -8.58 11.79
CA CYS A 32 -16.51 -9.85 12.19
C CYS A 32 -16.48 -10.01 13.69
N CYS A 33 -15.43 -9.65 14.44
CA CYS A 33 -15.51 -9.78 15.89
C CYS A 33 -16.60 -8.91 16.49
N VAL A 34 -16.75 -7.65 16.04
CA VAL A 34 -17.79 -6.74 16.53
C VAL A 34 -19.18 -7.19 16.09
N ILE A 35 -19.39 -7.49 14.80
CA ILE A 35 -20.69 -7.96 14.28
C ILE A 35 -21.03 -9.33 14.87
N MET A 36 -20.10 -10.28 14.95
CA MET A 36 -20.36 -11.59 15.55
C MET A 36 -20.65 -11.46 17.04
N ARG A 37 -19.97 -10.58 17.79
CA ARG A 37 -20.36 -10.35 19.20
C ARG A 37 -21.76 -9.78 19.30
N THR A 38 -22.09 -8.74 18.54
CA THR A 38 -23.37 -8.04 18.69
C THR A 38 -24.54 -8.85 18.11
N PHE A 39 -24.43 -9.33 16.86
CA PHE A 39 -25.47 -10.14 16.22
C PHE A 39 -25.60 -11.53 16.83
N CYS A 40 -24.51 -12.23 17.15
CA CYS A 40 -24.64 -13.56 17.74
C CYS A 40 -25.22 -13.46 19.15
N CYS A 41 -24.86 -12.44 19.95
CA CYS A 41 -25.53 -12.22 21.24
C CYS A 41 -27.02 -11.89 21.06
N VAL A 42 -27.39 -11.01 20.13
CA VAL A 42 -28.81 -10.63 19.93
C VAL A 42 -29.63 -11.81 19.40
N ILE A 43 -29.15 -12.52 18.38
CA ILE A 43 -29.84 -13.68 17.78
C ILE A 43 -29.93 -14.82 18.79
N MET A 44 -28.85 -15.16 19.50
CA MET A 44 -28.90 -16.20 20.52
C MET A 44 -29.90 -15.83 21.62
N ARG A 45 -29.89 -14.58 22.09
CA ARG A 45 -30.80 -14.17 23.16
C ARG A 45 -32.27 -14.15 22.71
N THR A 46 -32.57 -13.73 21.48
CA THR A 46 -33.96 -13.68 20.99
C THR A 46 -34.46 -15.06 20.53
N PHE A 47 -33.68 -15.80 19.74
CA PHE A 47 -34.08 -17.12 19.24
C PHE A 47 -34.05 -18.20 20.33
N CYS A 48 -33.07 -18.23 21.24
CA CYS A 48 -33.12 -19.17 22.38
C CYS A 48 -34.38 -18.97 23.20
N CYS A 49 -34.71 -17.72 23.52
CA CYS A 49 -35.87 -17.43 24.35
C CYS A 49 -37.17 -17.84 23.64
N VAL A 50 -37.30 -17.54 22.34
CA VAL A 50 -38.49 -17.91 21.57
C VAL A 50 -38.62 -19.41 21.43
N ILE A 51 -37.54 -20.12 21.02
CA ILE A 51 -37.55 -21.58 20.83
C ILE A 51 -37.80 -22.29 22.16
N MET A 52 -37.11 -21.90 23.24
CA MET A 52 -37.33 -22.50 24.55
C MET A 52 -38.77 -22.32 25.01
N ARG A 53 -39.36 -21.14 24.81
CA ARG A 53 -40.73 -20.86 25.25
C ARG A 53 -41.76 -21.61 24.39
N THR A 54 -41.60 -21.65 23.08
CA THR A 54 -42.54 -22.35 22.19
C THR A 54 -42.42 -23.86 22.32
N PHE A 55 -41.22 -24.42 22.30
CA PHE A 55 -41.02 -25.86 22.40
C PHE A 55 -41.27 -26.43 23.80
N CYS A 56 -40.85 -25.75 24.89
CA CYS A 56 -41.24 -26.19 26.24
C CYS A 56 -42.77 -26.20 26.38
N CYS A 57 -43.46 -25.17 25.89
CA CYS A 57 -44.92 -25.12 25.98
C CYS A 57 -45.60 -26.20 25.13
N VAL A 58 -45.11 -26.48 23.92
CA VAL A 58 -45.66 -27.54 23.06
C VAL A 58 -45.42 -28.92 23.66
N ILE A 59 -44.19 -29.21 24.12
CA ILE A 59 -43.83 -30.50 24.73
C ILE A 59 -44.62 -30.71 26.03
N MET A 60 -44.70 -29.70 26.90
CA MET A 60 -45.53 -29.79 28.11
C MET A 60 -47.00 -30.04 27.76
N ARG A 61 -47.55 -29.40 26.72
CA ARG A 61 -48.93 -29.67 26.29
C ARG A 61 -49.11 -31.08 25.73
N THR A 62 -48.22 -31.53 24.84
CA THR A 62 -48.37 -32.84 24.21
C THR A 62 -48.21 -33.98 25.22
N PHE A 63 -47.26 -33.89 26.15
CA PHE A 63 -47.05 -34.93 27.15
C PHE A 63 -48.10 -34.88 28.29
N CYS A 64 -48.51 -33.69 28.76
CA CYS A 64 -49.60 -33.61 29.75
C CYS A 64 -50.96 -34.04 29.17
N CYS A 65 -51.21 -33.88 27.87
CA CYS A 65 -52.44 -34.35 27.22
C CYS A 65 -52.45 -35.87 26.98
N VAL A 66 -51.29 -36.50 26.72
CA VAL A 66 -51.20 -37.96 26.55
C VAL A 66 -51.34 -38.68 27.90
N SER A 67 -50.79 -38.11 28.98
CA SER A 67 -50.85 -38.72 30.32
C SER A 67 -52.24 -38.72 30.97
N TYR A 68 -53.18 -37.89 30.50
CA TYR A 68 -54.55 -37.83 31.04
C TYR A 68 -55.49 -38.90 30.44
N ASN A 69 -55.04 -39.59 29.37
CA ASN A 69 -55.89 -40.53 28.61
C ASN A 69 -55.63 -42.02 28.94
N GLU A 70 -54.52 -42.35 29.61
CA GLU A 70 -54.26 -43.70 30.12
C GLU A 70 -53.92 -43.63 31.62
N ASN A 71 -54.85 -44.13 32.45
CA ASN A 71 -54.68 -44.28 33.90
C ASN A 71 -53.62 -45.33 34.23
N ILE A 72 -52.33 -44.98 34.24
CA ILE A 72 -51.29 -45.83 34.86
C ILE A 72 -50.29 -44.97 35.63
N LEU A 73 -49.92 -45.48 36.79
CA LEU A 73 -48.92 -45.03 37.76
C LEU A 73 -47.55 -44.78 37.11
N VAL A 74 -47.25 -43.55 36.65
CA VAL A 74 -45.96 -43.28 35.96
C VAL A 74 -44.89 -42.75 36.91
N SER A 75 -43.93 -43.64 37.14
CA SER A 75 -42.72 -43.51 37.95
C SER A 75 -41.80 -42.31 37.63
N HIS A 76 -40.97 -41.96 38.62
CA HIS A 76 -39.81 -41.05 38.60
C HIS A 76 -38.91 -41.09 37.32
N ASN A 77 -39.03 -42.13 36.48
CA ASN A 77 -38.26 -42.31 35.25
C ASN A 77 -38.73 -41.44 34.07
N GLU A 78 -40.01 -41.05 33.99
CA GLU A 78 -40.48 -40.21 32.86
C GLU A 78 -40.09 -38.74 33.01
N SER A 79 -40.08 -38.19 34.22
CA SER A 79 -39.61 -36.81 34.45
C SER A 79 -38.12 -36.67 34.12
N ILE A 80 -37.33 -37.72 34.39
CA ILE A 80 -35.92 -37.80 33.98
C ILE A 80 -35.82 -37.89 32.46
N LEU A 81 -36.62 -38.75 31.80
CA LEU A 81 -36.62 -38.91 30.34
C LEU A 81 -37.00 -37.59 29.63
N VAL A 82 -38.05 -36.91 30.07
CA VAL A 82 -38.46 -35.60 29.55
C VAL A 82 -37.37 -34.56 29.78
N CYS A 83 -36.75 -34.54 30.97
CA CYS A 83 -35.65 -33.61 31.25
C CYS A 83 -34.41 -33.91 30.37
N LEU A 84 -34.11 -35.18 30.11
CA LEU A 84 -33.01 -35.62 29.24
C LEU A 84 -33.28 -35.27 27.78
N ILE A 85 -34.51 -35.49 27.30
CA ILE A 85 -34.96 -35.09 25.96
C ILE A 85 -34.87 -33.59 25.82
N MET A 86 -35.39 -32.80 26.77
CA MET A 86 -35.29 -31.34 26.73
C MET A 86 -33.85 -30.85 26.71
N ARG A 87 -32.96 -31.46 27.51
CA ARG A 87 -31.55 -31.08 27.55
C ARG A 87 -30.81 -31.45 26.26
N THR A 88 -31.05 -32.65 25.72
CA THR A 88 -30.42 -33.11 24.47
C THR A 88 -30.96 -32.34 23.26
N PHE A 89 -32.27 -32.13 23.16
CA PHE A 89 -32.89 -31.38 22.07
C PHE A 89 -32.48 -29.91 22.10
N CYS A 90 -32.48 -29.28 23.28
CA CYS A 90 -31.98 -27.91 23.43
C CYS A 90 -30.50 -27.81 23.05
N CYS A 91 -29.66 -28.76 23.48
CA CYS A 91 -28.25 -28.78 23.08
C CYS A 91 -28.07 -28.96 21.56
N VAL A 92 -28.84 -29.86 20.93
CA VAL A 92 -28.74 -30.13 19.49
C VAL A 92 -29.18 -28.92 18.68
N ILE A 93 -30.34 -28.33 18.98
CA ILE A 93 -30.84 -27.12 18.30
C ILE A 93 -29.87 -25.97 18.49
N MET A 94 -29.38 -25.74 19.71
CA MET A 94 -28.42 -24.68 19.98
C MET A 94 -27.14 -24.85 19.17
N ARG A 95 -26.62 -26.07 19.07
CA ARG A 95 -25.40 -26.35 18.33
C ARG A 95 -25.62 -26.25 16.83
N THR A 96 -26.71 -26.81 16.30
CA THR A 96 -27.00 -26.80 14.86
C THR A 96 -27.37 -25.40 14.37
N PHE A 97 -28.27 -24.68 15.04
CA PHE A 97 -28.65 -23.32 14.64
C PHE A 97 -27.50 -22.33 14.81
N CYS A 98 -26.77 -22.39 15.93
CA CYS A 98 -25.62 -21.50 16.13
C CYS A 98 -24.54 -21.79 15.08
N CYS A 99 -24.26 -23.05 14.75
CA CYS A 99 -23.32 -23.38 13.68
C CYS A 99 -23.81 -22.95 12.29
N VAL A 100 -25.09 -23.16 11.97
CA VAL A 100 -25.66 -22.81 10.65
C VAL A 100 -25.67 -21.30 10.48
N ILE A 101 -26.18 -20.54 11.45
CA ILE A 101 -26.24 -19.07 11.38
C ILE A 101 -24.84 -18.48 11.34
N MET A 102 -23.92 -18.95 12.18
CA MET A 102 -22.54 -18.44 12.18
C MET A 102 -21.86 -18.73 10.84
N ARG A 103 -22.06 -19.92 10.27
CA ARG A 103 -21.47 -20.30 8.99
C ARG A 103 -22.10 -19.55 7.82
N THR A 104 -23.43 -19.43 7.77
CA THR A 104 -24.12 -18.72 6.68
C THR A 104 -23.87 -17.22 6.74
N PHE A 105 -23.98 -16.57 7.91
CA PHE A 105 -23.72 -15.14 8.04
C PHE A 105 -22.25 -14.79 7.85
N CYS A 106 -21.29 -15.54 8.43
CA CYS A 106 -19.88 -15.30 8.13
C CYS A 106 -19.58 -15.50 6.64
N CYS A 107 -20.08 -16.57 6.02
CA CYS A 107 -19.83 -16.80 4.60
C CYS A 107 -20.47 -15.72 3.73
N VAL A 108 -21.70 -15.30 4.00
CA VAL A 108 -22.39 -14.26 3.23
C VAL A 108 -21.70 -12.92 3.40
N ILE A 109 -21.39 -12.48 4.62
CA ILE A 109 -20.70 -11.21 4.89
C ILE A 109 -19.30 -11.23 4.28
N MET A 110 -18.52 -12.30 4.47
CA MET A 110 -17.21 -12.46 3.83
C MET A 110 -17.34 -12.37 2.31
N ARG A 111 -18.31 -13.05 1.69
CA ARG A 111 -18.49 -13.00 0.23
C ARG A 111 -18.93 -11.62 -0.24
N THR A 112 -19.92 -11.00 0.39
CA THR A 112 -20.44 -9.71 -0.06
C THR A 112 -19.42 -8.60 0.18
N PHE A 113 -18.79 -8.52 1.36
CA PHE A 113 -17.75 -7.52 1.60
C PHE A 113 -16.50 -7.76 0.75
N CYS A 114 -16.00 -9.00 0.63
CA CYS A 114 -14.88 -9.26 -0.28
C CYS A 114 -15.26 -8.96 -1.74
N CYS A 115 -16.45 -9.32 -2.20
CA CYS A 115 -16.87 -9.03 -3.58
C CYS A 115 -17.08 -7.53 -3.82
N VAL A 116 -17.64 -6.80 -2.85
CA VAL A 116 -17.82 -5.35 -2.94
C VAL A 116 -16.45 -4.69 -2.94
N ILE A 117 -15.58 -4.96 -1.96
CA ILE A 117 -14.23 -4.39 -1.90
C ILE A 117 -13.40 -4.78 -3.13
N MET A 118 -13.44 -6.04 -3.60
CA MET A 118 -12.79 -6.44 -4.85
C MET A 118 -13.37 -5.65 -6.04
N ARG A 119 -14.67 -5.39 -6.10
CA ARG A 119 -15.25 -4.54 -7.15
C ARG A 119 -14.85 -3.07 -7.00
N THR A 120 -14.79 -2.51 -5.79
CA THR A 120 -14.45 -1.10 -5.59
C THR A 120 -12.95 -0.82 -5.73
N PHE A 121 -12.08 -1.79 -5.39
CA PHE A 121 -10.63 -1.62 -5.39
C PHE A 121 -9.90 -2.33 -6.54
N CYS A 122 -10.40 -3.49 -7.02
CA CYS A 122 -9.82 -4.18 -8.19
C CYS A 122 -10.52 -3.84 -9.51
N CYS A 123 -11.69 -3.20 -9.48
CA CYS A 123 -12.27 -2.55 -10.66
C CYS A 123 -12.17 -1.03 -10.53
N PHE A 124 -10.95 -0.49 -10.41
CA PHE A 124 -10.67 0.66 -11.28
C PHE A 124 -10.92 0.14 -12.71
N PRO A 125 -11.75 0.80 -13.53
CA PRO A 125 -11.88 0.36 -14.92
C PRO A 125 -10.45 0.33 -15.48
N LEU A 126 -10.03 -0.81 -16.05
CA LEU A 126 -8.79 -0.88 -16.81
C LEU A 126 -8.85 0.32 -17.76
N LEU A 127 -8.01 1.32 -17.52
CA LEU A 127 -7.98 2.52 -18.34
C LEU A 127 -7.90 2.05 -19.80
N THR A 128 -8.79 2.57 -20.63
CA THR A 128 -8.68 2.29 -22.07
C THR A 128 -7.32 2.78 -22.53
N ASP A 129 -6.76 2.18 -23.58
CA ASP A 129 -5.41 2.56 -24.03
C ASP A 129 -5.33 4.05 -24.42
N GLN A 130 -6.45 4.61 -24.88
CA GLN A 130 -6.60 6.06 -25.10
C GLN A 130 -6.53 6.87 -23.79
N GLN A 131 -7.22 6.45 -22.73
CA GLN A 131 -7.15 7.11 -21.43
C GLN A 131 -5.76 7.02 -20.82
N LYS A 132 -5.06 5.89 -20.98
CA LYS A 132 -3.65 5.77 -20.53
C LYS A 132 -2.76 6.78 -21.23
N THR A 133 -2.93 6.93 -22.55
CA THR A 133 -2.18 7.92 -23.34
C THR A 133 -2.44 9.33 -22.81
N HIS A 134 -3.69 9.71 -22.58
CA HIS A 134 -4.02 11.02 -22.03
C HIS A 134 -3.44 11.24 -20.62
N VAL A 135 -3.46 10.21 -19.77
CA VAL A 135 -2.84 10.29 -18.43
C VAL A 135 -1.32 10.41 -18.55
N GLU A 136 -0.68 9.68 -19.45
CA GLU A 136 0.77 9.79 -19.73
C GLU A 136 1.12 11.21 -20.22
N ASP A 137 0.35 11.77 -21.15
CA ASP A 137 0.55 13.13 -21.66
C ASP A 137 0.44 14.18 -20.54
N ILE A 138 -0.55 14.03 -19.64
CA ILE A 138 -0.70 14.91 -18.47
C ILE A 138 0.50 14.73 -17.53
N MET A 139 0.92 13.49 -17.25
CA MET A 139 2.10 13.22 -16.42
C MET A 139 3.33 13.90 -17.01
N LEU A 140 3.60 13.72 -18.30
CA LEU A 140 4.74 14.34 -18.99
C LEU A 140 4.66 15.87 -19.00
N ALA A 141 3.47 16.44 -19.16
CA ALA A 141 3.27 17.90 -19.07
C ALA A 141 3.57 18.42 -17.66
N VAL A 142 3.13 17.72 -16.60
CA VAL A 142 3.45 18.06 -15.21
C VAL A 142 4.95 17.92 -14.94
N MET A 143 5.57 16.84 -15.42
CA MET A 143 7.02 16.63 -15.30
C MET A 143 7.81 17.75 -15.97
N LYS A 144 7.38 18.18 -17.16
CA LYS A 144 7.99 19.33 -17.86
C LYS A 144 7.78 20.63 -17.09
N LYS A 145 6.61 20.87 -16.50
CA LYS A 145 6.33 22.07 -15.69
C LYS A 145 7.11 22.13 -14.37
N LEU A 146 7.69 21.02 -13.93
CA LEU A 146 8.59 21.03 -12.78
C LEU A 146 9.95 21.66 -13.11
N THR A 147 10.35 21.82 -14.37
CA THR A 147 11.65 22.44 -14.71
C THR A 147 11.69 23.89 -14.25
N TYR A 148 12.89 24.32 -13.86
CA TYR A 148 13.14 25.76 -13.71
C TYR A 148 12.88 26.46 -15.04
N ASP A 149 12.42 27.70 -14.95
CA ASP A 149 12.38 28.60 -16.09
C ASP A 149 13.81 29.07 -16.41
N GLU A 150 14.09 29.39 -17.66
CA GLU A 150 15.39 29.92 -18.08
C GLU A 150 15.69 31.27 -17.43
N GLU A 151 14.63 32.01 -17.09
CA GLU A 151 14.70 33.32 -16.42
C GLU A 151 14.84 33.21 -14.89
N TYR A 152 14.88 32.00 -14.32
CA TYR A 152 14.92 31.82 -12.87
C TYR A 152 16.24 32.35 -12.28
N ASN A 153 16.14 33.31 -11.37
CA ASN A 153 17.29 33.91 -10.71
C ASN A 153 17.69 33.13 -9.45
N PHE A 154 18.82 32.41 -9.53
CA PHE A 154 19.38 31.65 -8.41
C PHE A 154 20.13 32.50 -7.38
N ASP A 155 20.40 33.78 -7.67
CA ASP A 155 21.14 34.68 -6.77
C ASP A 155 20.21 35.45 -5.82
N ASN A 156 18.89 35.40 -6.04
CA ASN A 156 17.90 36.15 -5.26
C ASN A 156 16.93 35.20 -4.52
N GLU A 157 17.41 34.65 -3.40
CA GLU A 157 16.68 33.73 -2.50
C GLU A 157 15.57 34.46 -1.70
N GLY A 158 14.54 34.96 -2.39
CA GLY A 158 13.47 35.79 -1.85
C GLY A 158 12.06 35.23 -2.05
N GLU A 159 11.08 36.12 -2.29
CA GLU A 159 9.67 35.73 -2.47
C GLU A 159 9.44 34.83 -3.70
N ASP A 160 10.16 35.06 -4.79
CA ASP A 160 10.03 34.29 -6.03
C ASP A 160 10.43 32.81 -5.86
N GLU A 161 11.49 32.54 -5.09
CA GLU A 161 11.89 31.17 -4.74
C GLU A 161 10.79 30.48 -3.91
N ALA A 162 10.24 31.18 -2.92
CA ALA A 162 9.18 30.63 -2.08
C ALA A 162 7.90 30.33 -2.89
N MET A 163 7.52 31.23 -3.81
CA MET A 163 6.40 31.01 -4.72
C MET A 163 6.64 29.81 -5.64
N PHE A 164 7.86 29.68 -6.18
CA PHE A 164 8.21 28.56 -7.05
C PHE A 164 8.22 27.22 -6.30
N VAL A 165 8.71 27.19 -5.05
CA VAL A 165 8.66 26.00 -4.20
C VAL A 165 7.22 25.57 -3.93
N GLU A 166 6.32 26.52 -3.62
CA GLU A 166 4.90 26.19 -3.43
C GLU A 166 4.23 25.74 -4.74
N TYR A 167 4.59 26.33 -5.88
CA TYR A 167 4.14 25.87 -7.19
C TYR A 167 4.59 24.43 -7.49
N ARG A 168 5.87 24.11 -7.28
CA ARG A 168 6.40 22.73 -7.43
C ARG A 168 5.69 21.75 -6.51
N LYS A 169 5.34 22.17 -5.29
CA LYS A 169 4.56 21.34 -4.35
C LYS A 169 3.15 21.07 -4.86
N GLN A 170 2.49 22.03 -5.51
CA GLN A 170 1.19 21.79 -6.17
C GLN A 170 1.30 20.80 -7.32
N LEU A 171 2.32 20.93 -8.17
CA LEU A 171 2.59 19.99 -9.25
C LEU A 171 2.90 18.58 -8.72
N LYS A 172 3.69 18.49 -7.65
CA LYS A 172 3.94 17.22 -6.95
C LYS A 172 2.65 16.58 -6.46
N MET A 173 1.77 17.34 -5.80
CA MET A 173 0.48 16.81 -5.35
C MET A 173 -0.37 16.29 -6.52
N LEU A 174 -0.34 16.95 -7.67
CA LEU A 174 -1.01 16.47 -8.88
C LEU A 174 -0.38 15.16 -9.36
N LEU A 175 0.95 15.08 -9.42
CA LEU A 175 1.67 13.87 -9.81
C LEU A 175 1.38 12.70 -8.85
N ASP A 176 1.34 12.94 -7.54
CA ASP A 176 0.99 11.94 -6.52
C ASP A 176 -0.45 11.42 -6.72
N ARG A 177 -1.39 12.28 -7.12
CA ARG A 177 -2.76 11.86 -7.48
C ARG A 177 -2.78 11.00 -8.75
N LEU A 178 -1.99 11.37 -9.76
CA LEU A 178 -1.84 10.57 -10.98
C LEU A 178 -1.18 9.21 -10.69
N ALA A 179 -0.23 9.17 -9.74
CA ALA A 179 0.40 7.94 -9.26
C ALA A 179 -0.62 6.96 -8.66
N GLN A 180 -1.62 7.48 -7.93
CA GLN A 180 -2.70 6.66 -7.36
C GLN A 180 -3.61 6.05 -8.43
N VAL A 181 -3.72 6.70 -9.60
CA VAL A 181 -4.49 6.18 -10.74
C VAL A 181 -3.72 5.07 -11.46
N SER A 182 -2.43 5.27 -11.74
CA SER A 182 -1.58 4.27 -12.37
C SER A 182 -0.12 4.41 -11.94
N PRO A 183 0.34 3.62 -10.94
CA PRO A 183 1.71 3.69 -10.46
C PRO A 183 2.73 3.14 -11.48
N ASP A 184 2.32 2.18 -12.31
CA ASP A 184 3.17 1.56 -13.33
C ASP A 184 3.47 2.55 -14.45
N LEU A 185 2.46 3.32 -14.89
CA LEU A 185 2.62 4.34 -15.91
C LEU A 185 3.53 5.48 -15.42
N LEU A 186 3.39 5.89 -14.15
CA LEU A 186 4.28 6.88 -13.56
C LEU A 186 5.74 6.39 -13.55
N LEU A 187 5.97 5.14 -13.13
CA LEU A 187 7.30 4.55 -13.06
C LEU A 187 7.94 4.48 -14.46
N GLU A 188 7.19 4.05 -15.47
CA GLU A 188 7.65 4.02 -16.86
C GLU A 188 7.93 5.42 -17.42
N ALA A 189 7.06 6.39 -17.17
CA ALA A 189 7.22 7.77 -17.63
C ALA A 189 8.44 8.45 -16.98
N VAL A 190 8.59 8.34 -15.65
CA VAL A 190 9.77 8.85 -14.93
C VAL A 190 11.03 8.14 -15.41
N GLY A 191 11.00 6.82 -15.57
CA GLY A 191 12.12 6.04 -16.08
C GLY A 191 12.55 6.48 -17.48
N ARG A 192 11.60 6.79 -18.36
CA ARG A 192 11.88 7.30 -19.72
C ARG A 192 12.55 8.68 -19.65
N VAL A 193 11.98 9.62 -18.90
CA VAL A 193 12.54 10.97 -18.76
C VAL A 193 13.94 10.90 -18.14
N PHE A 194 14.09 10.16 -17.05
CA PHE A 194 15.37 9.99 -16.37
C PHE A 194 16.45 9.39 -17.28
N ASN A 195 16.18 8.24 -17.88
CA ASN A 195 17.19 7.55 -18.69
C ASN A 195 17.58 8.35 -19.94
N ASN A 196 16.62 9.04 -20.57
CA ASN A 196 16.93 9.94 -21.67
C ASN A 196 17.86 11.05 -21.18
N THR A 197 17.47 11.83 -20.17
CA THR A 197 18.29 12.94 -19.67
C THR A 197 19.69 12.49 -19.22
N ILE A 198 19.81 11.34 -18.54
CA ILE A 198 21.10 10.85 -18.08
C ILE A 198 21.99 10.36 -19.23
N GLN A 199 21.47 9.89 -20.36
CA GLN A 199 22.33 9.50 -21.50
C GLN A 199 23.14 10.66 -22.07
N HIS A 200 22.64 11.89 -21.95
CA HIS A 200 23.26 13.10 -22.50
C HIS A 200 23.41 14.21 -21.45
N TRP A 201 23.59 13.82 -20.17
CA TRP A 201 23.67 14.77 -19.05
C TRP A 201 24.79 15.80 -19.18
N GLN A 202 25.88 15.47 -19.88
CA GLN A 202 27.05 16.33 -20.05
C GLN A 202 26.75 17.57 -20.91
N THR A 203 25.77 17.47 -21.81
CA THR A 203 25.36 18.54 -22.73
C THR A 203 23.97 19.10 -22.41
N ALA A 204 23.21 18.41 -21.57
CA ALA A 204 21.89 18.85 -21.11
C ALA A 204 22.00 20.07 -20.19
N SER A 205 20.94 20.88 -20.12
CA SER A 205 20.91 22.01 -19.18
C SER A 205 20.79 21.48 -17.75
N PHE A 206 21.28 22.26 -16.77
CA PHE A 206 21.19 21.84 -15.36
C PHE A 206 19.74 21.69 -14.90
N MET A 207 18.80 22.42 -15.52
CA MET A 207 17.36 22.38 -15.20
C MET A 207 16.76 21.03 -15.58
N GLU A 208 17.13 20.49 -16.74
CA GLU A 208 16.70 19.17 -17.19
C GLU A 208 17.29 18.06 -16.30
N VAL A 209 18.58 18.16 -15.99
CA VAL A 209 19.27 17.18 -15.13
C VAL A 209 18.71 17.21 -13.70
N GLU A 210 18.48 18.39 -13.13
CA GLU A 210 17.91 18.54 -11.80
C GLU A 210 16.52 17.91 -11.72
N VAL A 211 15.64 18.20 -12.69
CA VAL A 211 14.30 17.59 -12.71
C VAL A 211 14.35 16.09 -12.88
N ALA A 212 15.24 15.55 -13.72
CA ALA A 212 15.38 14.10 -13.87
C ALA A 212 15.70 13.43 -12.52
N ILE A 213 16.67 13.96 -11.77
CA ILE A 213 17.03 13.43 -10.44
C ILE A 213 15.88 13.65 -9.44
N ARG A 214 15.23 14.81 -9.47
CA ARG A 214 14.09 15.12 -8.60
C ARG A 214 12.88 14.21 -8.85
N LEU A 215 12.59 13.85 -10.09
CA LEU A 215 11.55 12.88 -10.43
C LEU A 215 11.86 11.52 -9.80
N LEU A 216 13.13 11.07 -9.87
CA LEU A 216 13.57 9.86 -9.19
C LEU A 216 13.43 10.00 -7.66
N TYR A 217 13.78 11.13 -7.05
CA TYR A 217 13.56 11.39 -5.63
C TYR A 217 12.08 11.27 -5.23
N MET A 218 11.18 11.85 -6.02
CA MET A 218 9.73 11.87 -5.76
C MET A 218 9.08 10.49 -5.88
N LEU A 219 9.61 9.58 -6.72
CA LEU A 219 9.09 8.21 -6.82
C LEU A 219 9.06 7.48 -5.48
N GLY A 220 10.01 7.76 -4.59
CA GLY A 220 10.09 7.13 -3.28
C GLY A 220 8.93 7.52 -2.36
N GLU A 221 8.29 8.67 -2.60
CA GLU A 221 7.08 9.09 -1.89
C GLU A 221 5.82 8.59 -2.60
N ALA A 222 5.79 8.70 -3.94
CA ALA A 222 4.64 8.34 -4.75
C ALA A 222 4.36 6.83 -4.75
N LEU A 223 5.39 6.00 -4.58
CA LEU A 223 5.31 4.54 -4.55
C LEU A 223 5.60 4.02 -3.13
N PRO A 224 4.62 4.04 -2.20
CA PRO A 224 4.84 3.62 -0.83
C PRO A 224 5.25 2.14 -0.76
N ALA A 225 6.48 1.87 -0.31
CA ALA A 225 6.95 0.52 0.00
C ALA A 225 6.75 0.19 1.49
N SER A 226 6.44 -1.08 1.79
CA SER A 226 6.37 -1.54 3.18
C SER A 226 7.73 -1.29 3.85
N HIS A 227 7.72 -0.52 4.94
CA HIS A 227 8.93 -0.10 5.66
C HIS A 227 10.00 0.56 4.77
N GLY A 228 9.64 1.25 3.68
CA GLY A 228 10.58 1.91 2.77
C GLY A 228 11.50 0.95 2.00
N ALA A 229 11.18 -0.35 1.96
CA ALA A 229 11.99 -1.35 1.29
C ALA A 229 11.62 -1.43 -0.20
N HIS A 230 11.84 -0.33 -0.94
CA HIS A 230 11.57 -0.26 -2.38
C HIS A 230 12.37 -1.29 -3.20
N PHE A 231 13.43 -1.83 -2.59
CA PHE A 231 14.37 -2.78 -3.18
C PHE A 231 14.17 -4.23 -2.70
N SER A 232 13.07 -4.53 -2.01
CA SER A 232 12.69 -5.88 -1.62
C SER A 232 11.22 -6.15 -1.95
N GLY A 233 10.91 -7.20 -2.70
CA GLY A 233 9.53 -7.56 -3.05
C GLY A 233 9.28 -7.64 -4.55
N ASP A 234 8.28 -6.89 -5.04
CA ASP A 234 7.80 -6.93 -6.43
C ASP A 234 8.92 -6.73 -7.45
N THR A 235 9.26 -7.82 -8.14
CA THR A 235 10.46 -7.92 -8.98
C THR A 235 10.56 -6.86 -10.07
N ALA A 236 9.45 -6.42 -10.67
CA ALA A 236 9.48 -5.50 -11.81
C ALA A 236 9.63 -4.03 -11.40
N LYS A 237 8.94 -3.61 -10.32
CA LYS A 237 9.04 -2.23 -9.80
C LYS A 237 10.37 -2.01 -9.11
N THR A 238 10.78 -3.02 -8.34
CA THR A 238 12.10 -3.04 -7.71
C THR A 238 13.20 -2.99 -8.76
N SER A 239 13.12 -3.77 -9.84
CA SER A 239 14.16 -3.73 -10.88
C SER A 239 14.26 -2.37 -11.56
N ALA A 240 13.15 -1.75 -11.95
CA ALA A 240 13.19 -0.45 -12.63
C ALA A 240 13.78 0.66 -11.75
N LEU A 241 13.42 0.69 -10.45
CA LEU A 241 14.01 1.66 -9.51
C LEU A 241 15.49 1.35 -9.23
N GLN A 242 15.88 0.06 -9.15
CA GLN A 242 17.28 -0.35 -9.01
C GLN A 242 18.10 0.09 -10.22
N ASP A 243 17.58 -0.10 -11.43
CA ASP A 243 18.27 0.27 -12.67
C ASP A 243 18.48 1.78 -12.75
N MET A 244 17.47 2.58 -12.38
CA MET A 244 17.61 4.04 -12.31
C MET A 244 18.62 4.46 -11.25
N MET A 245 18.57 3.87 -10.05
CA MET A 245 19.53 4.17 -8.98
C MET A 245 20.95 3.79 -9.41
N ARG A 246 21.16 2.59 -9.95
CA ARG A 246 22.46 2.13 -10.46
C ARG A 246 23.01 3.08 -11.52
N THR A 247 22.16 3.55 -12.42
CA THR A 247 22.50 4.54 -13.45
C THR A 247 22.87 5.89 -12.82
N LEU A 248 22.13 6.35 -11.80
CA LEU A 248 22.44 7.57 -11.06
C LEU A 248 23.86 7.53 -10.46
N VAL A 249 24.20 6.44 -9.76
CA VAL A 249 25.51 6.33 -9.08
C VAL A 249 26.67 6.09 -10.04
N SER A 250 26.43 5.44 -11.17
CA SER A 250 27.49 5.01 -12.10
C SER A 250 27.75 6.02 -13.24
N SER A 251 26.81 6.93 -13.52
CA SER A 251 26.88 7.88 -14.63
C SER A 251 27.88 9.04 -14.43
N GLY A 252 28.38 9.24 -13.21
CA GLY A 252 29.28 10.36 -12.89
C GLY A 252 28.58 11.70 -12.65
N LEU A 253 27.24 11.72 -12.59
CA LEU A 253 26.42 12.93 -12.35
C LEU A 253 26.79 13.72 -11.09
N SER A 254 27.38 13.07 -10.09
CA SER A 254 27.88 13.73 -8.89
C SER A 254 28.93 14.82 -9.18
N GLY A 255 29.60 14.77 -10.35
CA GLY A 255 30.55 15.77 -10.79
C GLY A 255 29.94 16.97 -11.53
N TYR A 256 28.61 17.06 -11.63
CA TYR A 256 27.94 18.19 -12.27
C TYR A 256 28.22 19.49 -11.51
N GLN A 257 28.52 20.59 -12.22
CA GLN A 257 29.02 21.81 -11.59
C GLN A 257 27.95 22.62 -10.82
N HIS A 258 26.69 22.49 -11.23
CA HIS A 258 25.61 23.29 -10.66
C HIS A 258 25.14 22.77 -9.29
N THR A 259 25.16 23.63 -8.27
CA THR A 259 24.83 23.31 -6.88
C THR A 259 23.49 22.58 -6.70
N SER A 260 22.45 23.00 -7.41
CA SER A 260 21.12 22.37 -7.30
C SER A 260 21.13 20.91 -7.72
N VAL A 261 21.89 20.56 -8.77
CA VAL A 261 22.04 19.18 -9.25
C VAL A 261 22.80 18.34 -8.22
N SER A 262 23.91 18.89 -7.70
CA SER A 262 24.75 18.19 -6.71
C SER A 262 24.01 17.92 -5.42
N LEU A 263 23.24 18.89 -4.91
CA LEU A 263 22.41 18.69 -3.72
C LEU A 263 21.31 17.67 -3.97
N GLU A 264 20.59 17.76 -5.09
CA GLU A 264 19.53 16.79 -5.43
C GLU A 264 20.08 15.36 -5.56
N PHE A 265 21.29 15.20 -6.11
CA PHE A 265 22.00 13.92 -6.15
C PHE A 265 22.19 13.34 -4.74
N PHE A 266 22.76 14.11 -3.80
CA PHE A 266 22.99 13.63 -2.43
C PHE A 266 21.70 13.35 -1.67
N GLU A 267 20.67 14.18 -1.83
CA GLU A 267 19.33 13.95 -1.23
C GLU A 267 18.73 12.63 -1.73
N THR A 268 18.83 12.37 -3.04
CA THR A 268 18.31 11.16 -3.68
C THR A 268 19.06 9.91 -3.20
N VAL A 269 20.38 9.98 -3.13
CA VAL A 269 21.21 8.90 -2.60
C VAL A 269 20.87 8.57 -1.15
N VAL A 270 20.69 9.57 -0.29
CA VAL A 270 20.33 9.36 1.14
C VAL A 270 18.91 8.86 1.30
N ARG A 271 17.97 9.29 0.45
CA ARG A 271 16.59 8.81 0.45
C ARG A 271 16.51 7.31 0.15
N TYR A 272 17.31 6.86 -0.80
CA TYR A 272 17.37 5.46 -1.23
C TYR A 272 18.53 4.71 -0.55
N ASP A 273 18.81 4.99 0.72
CA ASP A 273 19.83 4.32 1.54
C ASP A 273 19.74 2.78 1.46
N LYS A 274 18.52 2.24 1.45
CA LYS A 274 18.27 0.79 1.35
C LYS A 274 18.74 0.15 0.04
N PHE A 275 18.99 0.94 -1.01
CA PHE A 275 19.62 0.44 -2.23
C PHE A 275 20.98 -0.19 -1.94
N PHE A 276 21.76 0.45 -1.06
CA PHE A 276 23.13 0.03 -0.75
C PHE A 276 23.20 -1.23 0.12
N LEU A 277 22.09 -1.64 0.74
CA LEU A 277 21.98 -2.94 1.40
C LEU A 277 21.91 -4.09 0.38
N VAL A 278 21.35 -3.82 -0.80
CA VAL A 278 21.23 -4.80 -1.90
C VAL A 278 22.46 -4.75 -2.81
N GLU A 279 22.98 -3.54 -3.08
CA GLU A 279 24.11 -3.30 -3.96
C GLU A 279 25.26 -2.54 -3.28
N PRO A 280 25.95 -3.19 -2.31
CA PRO A 280 27.00 -2.54 -1.53
C PRO A 280 28.22 -2.12 -2.35
N GLN A 281 28.41 -2.66 -3.56
CA GLN A 281 29.52 -2.31 -4.46
C GLN A 281 29.54 -0.82 -4.85
N HIS A 282 28.41 -0.12 -4.76
CA HIS A 282 28.32 1.31 -5.10
C HIS A 282 28.66 2.24 -3.92
N ILE A 283 28.77 1.72 -2.69
CA ILE A 283 29.08 2.51 -1.49
C ILE A 283 30.40 3.30 -1.64
N PRO A 284 31.52 2.73 -2.12
CA PRO A 284 32.78 3.47 -2.22
C PRO A 284 32.71 4.68 -3.15
N ILE A 285 31.98 4.55 -4.27
CA ILE A 285 31.81 5.64 -5.26
C ILE A 285 31.05 6.80 -4.64
N VAL A 286 29.97 6.49 -3.91
CA VAL A 286 29.16 7.48 -3.18
C VAL A 286 29.96 8.14 -2.07
N LEU A 287 30.64 7.36 -1.24
CA LEU A 287 31.47 7.90 -0.16
C LEU A 287 32.56 8.82 -0.71
N MET A 288 33.20 8.45 -1.81
CA MET A 288 34.18 9.32 -2.47
C MET A 288 33.56 10.66 -2.88
N SER A 289 32.35 10.65 -3.45
CA SER A 289 31.63 11.88 -3.81
C SER A 289 31.26 12.74 -2.60
N PHE A 290 30.95 12.13 -1.45
CA PHE A 290 30.72 12.88 -0.21
C PHE A 290 32.00 13.52 0.35
N LEU A 291 33.13 12.83 0.26
CA LEU A 291 34.37 13.23 0.94
C LEU A 291 35.24 14.20 0.13
N ASP A 292 35.02 14.34 -1.17
CA ASP A 292 35.83 15.19 -2.04
C ASP A 292 35.24 16.60 -2.25
N HIS A 293 35.74 17.31 -3.28
CA HIS A 293 35.35 18.67 -3.64
C HIS A 293 33.88 18.81 -4.03
N ARG A 294 33.20 17.71 -4.38
CA ARG A 294 31.77 17.70 -4.71
C ARG A 294 30.90 17.82 -3.45
N GLY A 295 31.39 17.32 -2.32
CA GLY A 295 30.64 17.23 -1.07
C GLY A 295 31.22 18.06 0.08
N LEU A 296 31.86 17.40 1.05
CA LEU A 296 32.38 18.02 2.28
C LEU A 296 33.48 19.05 2.04
N ARG A 297 34.16 19.00 0.89
CA ARG A 297 35.20 19.98 0.51
C ARG A 297 34.70 21.01 -0.52
N HIS A 298 33.38 21.11 -0.70
CA HIS A 298 32.77 22.05 -1.63
C HIS A 298 33.11 23.51 -1.29
N SER A 299 33.20 24.39 -2.29
CA SER A 299 33.57 25.81 -2.12
C SER A 299 32.56 26.58 -1.27
N SER A 300 31.27 26.39 -1.52
CA SER A 300 30.17 27.01 -0.76
C SER A 300 29.99 26.42 0.65
N PRO A 301 30.06 27.24 1.72
CA PRO A 301 29.78 26.81 3.10
C PRO A 301 28.37 26.25 3.31
N LYS A 302 27.36 26.82 2.63
CA LYS A 302 25.95 26.38 2.72
C LYS A 302 25.82 24.93 2.23
N VAL A 303 26.46 24.62 1.10
CA VAL A 303 26.50 23.27 0.52
C VAL A 303 27.24 22.31 1.44
N ARG A 304 28.42 22.68 1.96
CA ARG A 304 29.18 21.82 2.89
C ARG A 304 28.37 21.43 4.12
N SER A 305 27.67 22.39 4.72
CA SER A 305 26.81 22.15 5.89
C SER A 305 25.69 21.16 5.57
N ARG A 306 25.00 21.35 4.43
CA ARG A 306 23.93 20.43 4.00
C ARG A 306 24.46 19.04 3.69
N VAL A 307 25.56 18.93 2.96
CA VAL A 307 26.17 17.65 2.61
C VAL A 307 26.71 16.93 3.85
N ALA A 308 27.24 17.64 4.85
CA ALA A 308 27.67 17.04 6.12
C ALA A 308 26.50 16.40 6.89
N TYR A 309 25.35 17.05 6.90
CA TYR A 309 24.12 16.48 7.45
C TYR A 309 23.68 15.22 6.69
N LEU A 310 23.67 15.27 5.36
CA LEU A 310 23.31 14.13 4.51
C LEU A 310 24.28 12.96 4.69
N PHE A 311 25.58 13.24 4.77
CA PHE A 311 26.62 12.25 5.05
C PHE A 311 26.42 11.57 6.40
N SER A 312 26.12 12.35 7.45
CA SER A 312 25.81 11.80 8.78
C SER A 312 24.61 10.85 8.75
N ARG A 313 23.56 11.18 7.98
CA ARG A 313 22.42 10.29 7.78
C ARG A 313 22.80 9.03 7.01
N PHE A 314 23.57 9.17 5.94
CA PHE A 314 24.02 8.06 5.11
C PHE A 314 24.88 7.05 5.89
N VAL A 315 25.81 7.54 6.72
CA VAL A 315 26.67 6.66 7.53
C VAL A 315 25.84 5.93 8.59
N LYS A 316 24.85 6.58 9.21
CA LYS A 316 23.96 5.94 10.18
C LYS A 316 23.12 4.81 9.58
N THR A 317 22.80 4.89 8.29
CA THR A 317 22.02 3.85 7.59
C THR A 317 22.85 2.64 7.17
N LEU A 318 24.19 2.75 7.19
CA LEU A 318 25.13 1.66 6.86
C LEU A 318 25.59 0.86 8.09
N GLN A 319 25.20 1.29 9.29
CA GLN A 319 25.45 0.59 10.57
C GLN A 319 24.35 -0.43 10.86
#